data_AF-A0AAV3PPX5-F1
#
_entry.id   AF-A0AAV3PPX5-F1
#
_cell.length_a   1.000
_cell.length_b   1.000
_cell.length_c   1.000
_cell.angle_alpha   90.00
_cell.angle_beta   90.00
_cell.angle_gamma   90.00
#
_symmetry.space_group_name_H-M   'P 1'
#
loop_
_entity.id
_entity.type
_entity.pdbx_description
1 polymer ?
#
loop_
_entity_poly.entity_id
_entity_poly.type
_entity_poly.pdbx_seq_one_letter_code
_entity_poly.pdbx_strand_id
1 'polypeptide(L)' 'MTISQYFSKLKSLSDEISKLDLNNAITEKQMKRIIIHELKPECKGIVTATRGWATEPTLADLENMLINEEELDIPST' A
#
# COMPACT_ATOMS: atom_id res chain seq x y z
N MET A 1 -5.35 12.34 4.36
CA MET A 1 -4.35 11.99 3.33
C MET A 1 -4.95 10.87 2.52
N THR A 2 -5.04 11.04 1.21
CA THR A 2 -5.63 10.00 0.34
C THR A 2 -4.69 8.80 0.24
N ILE A 3 -5.22 7.66 -0.19
CA ILE A 3 -4.44 6.44 -0.36
C ILE A 3 -3.33 6.66 -1.40
N SER A 4 -3.65 7.32 -2.51
CA SER A 4 -2.63 7.69 -3.51
C SER A 4 -1.50 8.57 -2.93
N GLN A 5 -1.83 9.54 -2.06
CA GLN A 5 -0.84 10.37 -1.37
C GLN A 5 0.01 9.56 -0.38
N TYR A 6 -0.58 8.58 0.30
CA TYR A 6 0.14 7.69 1.21
C TYR A 6 1.16 6.83 0.44
N PHE A 7 0.74 6.17 -0.63
CA PHE A 7 1.60 5.34 -1.46
C PHE A 7 2.74 6.15 -2.10
N SER A 8 2.45 7.37 -2.56
CA SER A 8 3.48 8.28 -3.10
C SER A 8 4.55 8.63 -2.07
N LYS A 9 4.16 8.91 -0.82
CA LYS A 9 5.12 9.18 0.27
C LYS A 9 5.95 7.95 0.63
N LEU A 10 5.33 6.78 0.67
CA LEU A 10 6.04 5.51 0.93
C LEU A 10 7.11 5.23 -0.14
N LYS A 11 6.76 5.41 -1.42
CA LYS A 11 7.70 5.24 -2.54
C LYS A 11 8.85 6.24 -2.45
N SER A 12 8.56 7.54 -2.23
CA SER A 12 9.59 8.57 -2.06
C SER A 12 10.53 8.26 -0.90
N LEU A 13 9.99 7.88 0.25
CA LEU A 13 10.78 7.55 1.44
C LEU A 13 11.70 6.34 1.19
N SER A 14 11.19 5.31 0.52
CA SER A 14 12.02 4.17 0.13
C SER A 14 13.13 4.54 -0.84
N ASP A 15 12.84 5.39 -1.83
CA ASP A 15 13.85 5.86 -2.77
C ASP A 15 14.93 6.69 -2.06
N GLU A 16 14.54 7.54 -1.11
CA GLU A 16 15.45 8.31 -0.26
C GLU A 16 16.32 7.40 0.61
N ILE A 17 15.73 6.39 1.26
CA ILE A 17 16.47 5.41 2.07
C ILE A 17 17.43 4.60 1.19
N SER A 18 17.00 4.18 0.01
CA SER A 18 17.83 3.41 -0.92
C SER A 18 19.03 4.21 -1.44
N LYS A 19 18.88 5.54 -1.55
CA LYS A 19 19.98 6.45 -1.88
C LYS A 19 20.96 6.65 -0.71
N LEU A 20 20.46 6.60 0.53
CA LEU A 20 21.26 6.75 1.75
C LEU A 20 22.00 5.47 2.13
N ASP A 21 21.35 4.31 2.00
CA ASP A 21 21.91 3.00 2.30
C ASP A 21 21.30 1.92 1.39
N LEU A 22 22.08 1.52 0.38
CA LEU A 22 21.71 0.46 -0.56
C LEU A 22 21.51 -0.90 0.12
N ASN A 23 22.15 -1.15 1.28
CA ASN A 23 22.00 -2.40 2.03
C ASN A 23 20.74 -2.42 2.89
N ASN A 24 20.16 -1.25 3.16
CA ASN A 24 18.93 -1.09 3.94
C ASN A 24 17.77 -0.55 3.08
N ALA A 25 17.89 -0.69 1.75
CA ALA A 25 16.83 -0.36 0.81
C ALA A 25 15.54 -1.08 1.20
N ILE A 26 14.44 -0.33 1.30
CA ILE A 26 13.14 -0.92 1.60
C ILE A 26 12.68 -1.68 0.35
N THR A 27 12.62 -3.00 0.49
CA THR A 27 12.12 -3.89 -0.55
C THR A 27 10.61 -3.75 -0.70
N GLU A 28 10.07 -4.07 -1.89
CA GLU A 28 8.62 -4.10 -2.13
C GLU A 28 7.91 -4.99 -1.09
N LYS A 29 8.54 -6.10 -0.69
CA LYS A 29 8.00 -7.01 0.34
C LYS A 29 7.88 -6.32 1.71
N GLN A 30 8.83 -5.45 2.08
CA GLN A 30 8.74 -4.67 3.30
C GLN A 30 7.68 -3.58 3.19
N MET A 31 7.57 -2.90 2.05
CA MET A 31 6.49 -1.94 1.79
C MET A 31 5.11 -2.57 1.93
N LYS A 32 4.88 -3.72 1.29
CA LYS A 32 3.63 -4.47 1.42
C LYS A 32 3.31 -4.77 2.88
N ARG A 33 4.31 -5.17 3.67
CA ARG A 33 4.12 -5.46 5.08
C ARG A 33 3.75 -4.22 5.90
N ILE A 34 4.43 -3.10 5.64
CA ILE A 34 4.13 -1.80 6.27
C ILE A 34 2.70 -1.41 5.94
N ILE A 35 2.31 -1.46 4.66
CA ILE A 35 0.94 -1.17 4.22
C ILE A 35 -0.06 -2.06 4.95
N ILE A 36 0.13 -3.38 4.97
CA ILE A 36 -0.78 -4.34 5.63
C ILE A 36 -0.95 -4.04 7.13
N HIS A 37 0.11 -3.63 7.83
CA HIS A 37 0.08 -3.39 9.28
C HIS A 37 -0.35 -1.97 9.65
N GLU A 38 0.11 -0.96 8.92
CA GLU A 38 -0.16 0.46 9.14
C GLU A 38 -1.47 0.92 8.48
N LEU A 39 -2.11 0.06 7.65
CA LEU A 39 -3.38 0.39 7.03
C LEU A 39 -4.48 0.57 8.09
N LYS A 40 -5.29 1.57 7.79
CA LYS A 40 -6.59 1.82 8.40
C LYS A 40 -7.41 0.54 8.56
N PRO A 41 -8.07 0.30 9.70
CA PRO A 41 -8.91 -0.88 9.93
C PRO A 41 -9.92 -1.15 8.82
N GLU A 42 -10.45 -0.09 8.20
CA GLU A 42 -11.41 -0.12 7.10
C GLU A 42 -10.84 -0.83 5.87
N CYS A 43 -9.53 -0.72 5.64
CA CYS A 43 -8.85 -1.34 4.50
C CYS A 43 -8.32 -2.76 4.78
N LYS A 44 -8.36 -3.22 6.05
CA LYS A 44 -7.85 -4.55 6.43
C LYS A 44 -8.65 -5.69 5.81
N GLY A 45 -9.93 -5.47 5.50
CA GLY A 45 -10.79 -6.45 4.82
C GLY A 45 -10.24 -6.82 3.45
N ILE A 46 -9.90 -5.80 2.65
CA ILE A 46 -9.34 -5.94 1.29
C ILE A 46 -8.02 -6.71 1.34
N VAL A 47 -7.12 -6.31 2.23
CA VAL A 47 -5.82 -6.97 2.44
C VAL A 47 -5.98 -8.42 2.88
N THR A 48 -6.98 -8.72 3.71
CA THR A 48 -7.23 -10.10 4.14
C THR A 48 -7.77 -10.94 2.98
N ALA A 49 -8.60 -10.35 2.12
CA ALA A 49 -9.14 -11.01 0.93
C ALA A 49 -8.06 -11.33 -0.12
N THR A 50 -7.01 -10.50 -0.24
CA THR A 50 -5.92 -10.77 -1.18
C THR A 50 -5.02 -11.95 -0.77
N ARG A 51 -5.09 -12.41 0.49
CA ARG A 51 -4.34 -13.59 0.95
C ARG A 51 -4.80 -14.90 0.30
N GLY A 52 -6.01 -14.93 -0.25
CA GLY A 52 -6.58 -16.10 -0.95
C GLY A 52 -6.29 -16.14 -2.45
N TRP A 53 -5.55 -15.17 -3.00
CA TRP A 53 -5.30 -15.09 -4.44
C TRP A 53 -4.21 -16.07 -4.89
N ALA A 54 -4.35 -16.60 -6.11
CA ALA A 54 -3.38 -17.52 -6.71
C ALA A 54 -2.01 -16.86 -6.94
N THR A 55 -2.00 -15.54 -7.14
CA THR A 55 -0.80 -14.72 -7.30
C THR A 55 -0.80 -13.64 -6.24
N GLU A 56 0.37 -13.43 -5.60
CA GLU A 56 0.54 -12.34 -4.64
C GLU A 56 0.37 -11.00 -5.36
N PRO A 57 -0.52 -10.10 -4.90
CA PRO A 57 -0.72 -8.81 -5.54
C PRO A 57 0.56 -7.97 -5.47
N THR A 58 0.84 -7.21 -6.53
CA THR A 58 1.93 -6.23 -6.53
C THR A 58 1.59 -5.02 -5.66
N LEU A 59 2.58 -4.20 -5.36
CA LEU A 59 2.33 -2.92 -4.67
C LEU A 59 1.32 -2.04 -5.43
N ALA A 60 1.37 -2.05 -6.77
CA ALA A 60 0.46 -1.28 -7.61
C ALA A 60 -0.97 -1.84 -7.59
N ASP A 61 -1.13 -3.17 -7.55
CA ASP A 61 -2.45 -3.81 -7.42
C ASP A 61 -3.09 -3.42 -6.09
N LEU A 62 -2.32 -3.45 -5.00
CA LEU A 62 -2.80 -3.02 -3.69
C LEU A 62 -3.19 -1.54 -3.69
N GLU A 63 -2.40 -0.68 -4.32
CA GLU A 63 -2.71 0.75 -4.44
C GLU A 63 -4.05 0.98 -5.15
N ASN A 64 -4.26 0.33 -6.31
CA ASN A 64 -5.49 0.46 -7.08
C ASN A 64 -6.71 -0.07 -6.32
N MET A 65 -6.60 -1.23 -5.67
CA MET A 65 -7.70 -1.80 -4.88
C MET A 65 -8.11 -0.87 -3.75
N LEU A 66 -7.13 -0.29 -3.07
CA LEU A 66 -7.36 0.61 -1.96
C LEU A 66 -7.96 1.94 -2.44
N ILE A 67 -7.48 2.51 -3.55
CA ILE A 67 -8.07 3.72 -4.15
C ILE A 67 -9.54 3.50 -4.50
N ASN A 68 -9.88 2.37 -5.13
CA ASN A 68 -11.27 2.04 -5.46
C ASN A 68 -12.16 2.00 -4.22
N GLU A 69 -11.63 1.51 -3.09
CA GLU A 69 -12.37 1.42 -1.83
C GLU A 69 -12.47 2.77 -1.12
N GLU A 70 -11.45 3.61 -1.22
CA GLU A 70 -11.52 5.01 -0.79
C GLU A 70 -12.55 5.80 -1.60
N GLU A 71 -12.71 5.51 -2.90
CA GLU A 71 -13.74 6.13 -3.76
C GLU A 71 -15.16 5.63 -3.45
N LEU A 72 -15.32 4.34 -3.13
CA LEU A 72 -16.62 3.76 -2.74
C LEU A 72 -17.11 4.26 -1.37
N ASP A 73 -16.19 4.66 -0.49
CA ASP A 73 -16.51 5.23 0.83
C ASP A 73 -16.86 6.73 0.76
N ILE A 74 -16.76 7.38 -0.41
CA ILE A 74 -17.21 8.77 -0.60
C ILE A 74 -18.73 8.78 -0.74
N PRO A 75 -19.49 9.35 0.22
CA PRO A 75 -20.93 9.45 0.09
C PRO A 75 -21.27 10.32 -1.11
N SER A 76 -22.04 9.75 -2.06
CA SER A 76 -22.60 10.48 -3.20
C SER A 76 -23.37 11.69 -2.65
N THR A 77 -22.81 12.89 -2.83
CA THR A 77 -23.43 14.16 -2.44
C THR A 77 -23.89 14.89 -3.69
#